data_AF-A0AAP9KIM8-F1
#
_entry.id   AF-A0AAP9KIM8-F1
#
_cell.length_a   1.000
_cell.length_b   1.000
_cell.length_c   1.000
_cell.angle_alpha   90.00
_cell.angle_beta   90.00
_cell.angle_gamma   90.00
#
_symmetry.space_group_name_H-M   'P 1'
#
loop_
_entity.id
_entity.type
_entity.pdbx_description
1 polymer ?
#
loop_
_entity_poly.entity_id
_entity_poly.type
_entity_poly.pdbx_seq_one_letter_code
_entity_poly.pdbx_strand_id
1 'polypeptide(L)'
;MISKAEMTCPGCGAVRLVSKKTIYNNGGVNIKRCLCCAQKDIRKRRFEEKGVYSGATRLVGGSPASQHRFYGVWHSMIVRCTNPKSENYHRYGGRGIKVCNEWLDSVTFLDWCDQQGEIPHGYQIDRINNDGDYMPSNCRFVSPKVNANNKSNSRSKGVKAA
;
A
#
# COMPACT_ATOMS: atom_id res chain seq x y z
N MET A 1 17.81 31.50 -19.80
CA MET A 1 16.86 31.38 -18.66
C MET A 1 15.79 30.37 -19.01
N ILE A 2 15.53 29.37 -18.17
CA ILE A 2 14.47 28.38 -18.43
C ILE A 2 13.13 29.00 -18.04
N SER A 3 12.28 29.33 -19.01
CA SER A 3 10.92 29.82 -18.74
C SER A 3 10.10 28.72 -18.06
N LYS A 4 9.61 29.00 -16.85
CA LYS A 4 8.68 28.13 -16.11
C LYS A 4 7.23 28.52 -16.44
N ALA A 5 6.32 27.58 -16.34
CA ALA A 5 4.88 27.76 -16.44
C ALA A 5 4.21 27.05 -15.26
N GLU A 6 3.11 27.62 -14.76
CA GLU A 6 2.27 26.95 -13.77
C GLU A 6 1.37 25.93 -14.47
N MET A 7 1.24 24.76 -13.86
CA MET A 7 0.35 23.71 -14.32
C MET A 7 -0.46 23.18 -13.13
N THR A 8 -1.78 23.23 -13.27
CA THR A 8 -2.72 22.62 -12.33
C THR A 8 -3.02 21.19 -12.76
N CYS A 9 -2.86 20.24 -11.84
CA CYS A 9 -3.17 18.84 -12.11
C CYS A 9 -4.69 18.59 -12.12
N PRO A 10 -5.29 18.09 -13.22
CA PRO A 10 -6.72 17.77 -13.29
C PRO A 10 -7.11 16.53 -12.46
N GLY A 11 -6.14 15.76 -11.96
CA GLY A 11 -6.40 14.57 -11.14
C GLY A 11 -6.46 14.84 -9.63
N CYS A 12 -5.67 15.80 -9.12
CA CYS A 12 -5.61 16.08 -7.68
C CYS A 12 -5.59 17.57 -7.31
N GLY A 13 -5.70 18.48 -8.29
CA GLY A 13 -5.67 19.92 -8.07
C GLY A 13 -4.30 20.52 -7.76
N ALA A 14 -3.25 19.71 -7.59
CA ALA A 14 -1.92 20.23 -7.23
C ALA A 14 -1.35 21.16 -8.32
N VAL A 15 -0.91 22.35 -7.92
CA VAL A 15 -0.24 23.34 -8.77
C VAL A 15 1.27 23.11 -8.72
N ARG A 16 1.94 23.08 -9.88
CA ARG A 16 3.41 22.96 -9.96
C ARG A 16 3.98 23.89 -11.03
N LEU A 17 5.18 24.40 -10.76
CA LEU A 17 6.00 25.09 -11.76
C LEU A 17 6.78 24.08 -12.59
N VAL A 18 6.50 24.02 -13.89
CA VAL A 18 7.16 23.12 -14.84
C VAL A 18 7.92 23.93 -15.90
N SER A 19 8.98 23.38 -16.48
CA SER A 19 9.64 24.05 -17.61
C SER A 19 8.77 23.93 -18.87
N LYS A 20 8.72 24.98 -19.69
CA LYS A 20 7.96 24.93 -20.97
C LYS A 20 8.45 23.81 -21.92
N LYS A 21 9.72 23.39 -21.81
CA LYS A 21 10.29 22.27 -22.59
C LYS A 21 9.87 20.88 -22.10
N THR A 22 9.58 20.73 -20.80
CA THR A 22 9.22 19.44 -20.18
C THR A 22 7.85 18.92 -20.60
N ILE A 23 7.03 19.76 -21.24
CA ILE A 23 5.67 19.41 -21.68
C ILE A 23 5.66 18.31 -22.75
N TYR A 24 6.75 18.12 -23.52
CA TYR A 24 6.68 17.24 -24.71
C TYR A 24 7.65 16.07 -24.79
N ASN A 25 8.65 15.92 -23.92
CA ASN A 25 9.59 14.81 -24.05
C ASN A 25 10.15 14.36 -22.69
N ASN A 26 9.60 13.28 -22.13
CA ASN A 26 10.40 12.35 -21.32
C ASN A 26 9.67 11.01 -21.10
N GLY A 27 9.96 10.03 -21.97
CA GLY A 27 9.90 8.61 -21.60
C GLY A 27 8.56 8.03 -21.16
N GLY A 28 7.42 8.56 -21.60
CA GLY A 28 6.11 7.91 -21.43
C GLY A 28 5.26 8.35 -20.24
N VAL A 29 5.57 9.48 -19.59
CA VAL A 29 4.69 10.08 -18.56
C VAL A 29 3.85 11.18 -19.19
N ASN A 30 2.54 10.96 -19.32
CA ASN A 30 1.60 11.96 -19.87
C ASN A 30 1.49 13.13 -18.89
N ILE A 31 2.08 14.27 -19.24
CA ILE A 31 2.29 15.41 -18.34
C ILE A 31 0.99 16.14 -17.97
N LYS A 32 -0.16 15.76 -18.58
CA LYS A 32 -1.47 16.31 -18.22
C LYS A 32 -1.86 16.02 -16.77
N ARG A 33 -1.11 15.20 -16.01
CA ARG A 33 -1.36 14.88 -14.61
C ARG A 33 -0.08 15.05 -13.79
N CYS A 34 -0.23 15.32 -12.48
CA CYS A 34 0.90 15.43 -11.55
C CYS A 34 1.75 14.15 -11.57
N LEU A 35 3.06 14.24 -11.35
CA LEU A 35 3.94 13.05 -11.34
C LEU A 35 3.41 11.95 -10.39
N CYS A 36 2.85 12.33 -9.24
CA CYS A 36 2.18 11.42 -8.30
C CYS A 36 0.95 10.75 -8.93
N CYS A 37 0.10 11.50 -9.62
CA CYS A 37 -1.14 11.06 -10.24
C CYS A 37 -0.87 10.13 -11.43
N ALA A 38 0.07 10.50 -12.29
CA ALA A 38 0.54 9.66 -13.38
C ALA A 38 1.22 8.38 -12.85
N GLN A 39 1.97 8.46 -11.75
CA GLN A 39 2.54 7.28 -11.09
C GLN A 39 1.46 6.36 -10.49
N LYS A 40 0.37 6.91 -9.90
CA LYS A 40 -0.77 6.12 -9.42
C LYS A 40 -1.46 5.37 -10.57
N ASP A 41 -1.72 6.04 -11.69
CA ASP A 41 -2.33 5.41 -12.88
C ASP A 41 -1.43 4.32 -13.48
N ILE A 42 -0.11 4.55 -13.55
CA ILE A 42 0.87 3.57 -14.05
C ILE A 42 0.94 2.35 -13.11
N ARG A 43 0.90 2.56 -11.79
CA ARG A 43 0.91 1.48 -10.79
C ARG A 43 -0.35 0.62 -10.90
N LYS A 44 -1.53 1.26 -10.99
CA LYS A 44 -2.82 0.57 -11.15
C LYS A 44 -2.84 -0.29 -12.42
N ARG A 45 -2.48 0.28 -13.58
CA ARG A 45 -2.44 -0.48 -14.85
C ARG A 45 -1.46 -1.65 -14.80
N ARG A 46 -0.25 -1.46 -14.25
CA ARG A 46 0.73 -2.56 -14.11
C ARG A 46 0.22 -3.69 -13.20
N PHE A 47 -0.52 -3.35 -12.15
CA PHE A 47 -1.17 -4.34 -11.30
C PHE A 47 -2.25 -5.11 -12.07
N GLU A 48 -3.11 -4.42 -12.82
CA GLU A 48 -4.16 -5.04 -13.65
C GLU A 48 -3.58 -5.94 -14.76
N GLU A 49 -2.49 -5.52 -15.41
CA GLU A 49 -1.87 -6.26 -16.53
C GLU A 49 -1.00 -7.44 -16.08
N LYS A 50 -0.24 -7.28 -14.98
CA LYS A 50 0.81 -8.25 -14.58
C LYS A 50 0.57 -8.89 -13.22
N GLY A 51 -0.41 -8.44 -12.45
CA GLY A 51 -0.67 -8.90 -11.09
C GLY A 51 0.43 -8.58 -10.08
N VAL A 52 1.43 -7.76 -10.45
CA VAL A 52 2.63 -7.50 -9.62
C VAL A 52 2.70 -6.04 -9.21
N TYR A 53 2.71 -5.80 -7.91
CA TYR A 53 2.96 -4.48 -7.35
C TYR A 53 4.47 -4.21 -7.27
N SER A 54 5.07 -3.62 -8.31
CA SER A 54 6.47 -3.18 -8.25
C SER A 54 6.57 -1.81 -7.56
N GLY A 55 6.57 -1.81 -6.23
CA GLY A 55 6.55 -0.60 -5.39
C GLY A 55 7.81 0.28 -5.41
N ALA A 56 8.81 0.01 -6.24
CA ALA A 56 10.08 0.71 -6.23
C ALA A 56 10.32 1.53 -7.52
N THR A 57 9.68 2.69 -7.63
CA THR A 57 10.32 3.79 -8.39
C THR A 57 11.47 4.30 -7.52
N ARG A 58 12.72 4.05 -7.93
CA ARG A 58 13.92 4.70 -7.33
C ARG A 58 13.83 6.21 -7.56
N LEU A 59 13.12 6.90 -6.70
CA LEU A 59 13.28 8.34 -6.54
C LEU A 59 14.56 8.54 -5.71
N VAL A 60 15.50 9.31 -6.25
CA VAL A 60 16.70 9.75 -5.52
C VAL A 60 16.20 10.50 -4.27
N GLY A 61 16.39 9.91 -3.09
CA GLY A 61 15.92 10.46 -1.80
C GLY A 61 14.79 9.68 -1.09
N GLY A 62 14.26 8.60 -1.69
CA GLY A 62 13.14 7.85 -1.09
C GLY A 62 11.81 8.63 -1.12
N SER A 63 10.69 7.93 -1.04
CA SER A 63 9.38 8.60 -0.88
C SER A 63 9.10 8.89 0.59
N PRO A 64 8.33 9.93 0.96
CA PRO A 64 7.90 10.13 2.35
C PRO A 64 7.21 8.89 2.93
N ALA A 65 6.42 8.19 2.10
CA ALA A 65 5.78 6.94 2.48
C ALA A 65 6.79 5.85 2.88
N SER A 66 7.95 5.76 2.22
CA SER A 66 8.98 4.75 2.57
C SER A 66 9.69 5.00 3.89
N GLN A 67 9.58 6.20 4.47
CA GLN A 67 10.10 6.50 5.80
C GLN A 67 9.08 6.18 6.91
N HIS A 68 7.84 5.85 6.54
CA HIS A 68 6.81 5.52 7.52
C HIS A 68 7.08 4.15 8.14
N ARG A 69 6.97 4.05 9.48
CA ARG A 69 7.21 2.80 10.22
C ARG A 69 6.38 1.61 9.74
N PHE A 70 5.19 1.85 9.18
CA PHE A 70 4.30 0.81 8.66
C PHE A 70 4.48 0.53 7.16
N TYR A 71 5.40 1.20 6.47
CA TYR A 71 5.64 0.94 5.05
C TYR A 71 6.11 -0.49 4.78
N GLY A 72 7.00 -1.02 5.64
CA GLY A 72 7.43 -2.42 5.55
C GLY A 72 6.28 -3.42 5.78
N VAL A 73 5.32 -3.06 6.63
CA VAL A 73 4.11 -3.87 6.91
C VAL A 73 3.21 -3.88 5.68
N TRP A 74 2.96 -2.71 5.09
CA TRP A 74 2.22 -2.57 3.83
C TRP A 74 2.85 -3.40 2.71
N HIS A 75 4.16 -3.25 2.49
CA HIS A 75 4.87 -3.98 1.44
C HIS A 75 4.76 -5.50 1.65
N SER A 76 4.92 -5.96 2.89
CA SER A 76 4.78 -7.37 3.24
C SER A 76 3.35 -7.89 3.07
N MET A 77 2.33 -7.07 3.36
CA MET A 77 0.92 -7.38 3.10
C MET A 77 0.67 -7.58 1.60
N ILE A 78 1.11 -6.63 0.77
CA ILE A 78 0.94 -6.68 -0.69
C ILE A 78 1.66 -7.90 -1.29
N VAL A 79 2.92 -8.13 -0.93
CA VAL A 79 3.71 -9.26 -1.46
C VAL A 79 3.06 -10.61 -1.13
N ARG A 80 2.56 -10.79 0.09
CA ARG A 80 1.88 -12.04 0.50
C ARG A 80 0.62 -12.32 -0.32
N CYS A 81 -0.12 -11.29 -0.73
CA CYS A 81 -1.38 -11.45 -1.45
C CYS A 81 -1.22 -11.51 -2.97
N THR A 82 -0.15 -10.91 -3.52
CA THR A 82 -0.04 -10.66 -4.97
C THR A 82 1.11 -11.36 -5.66
N ASN A 83 2.15 -11.80 -4.93
CA ASN A 83 3.34 -12.40 -5.55
C ASN A 83 3.35 -13.94 -5.37
N PRO A 84 3.06 -14.73 -6.42
CA PRO A 84 3.08 -16.20 -6.36
C PRO A 84 4.42 -16.80 -5.95
N LYS A 85 5.52 -16.05 -6.11
CA LYS A 85 6.87 -16.48 -5.72
C LYS A 85 7.19 -16.23 -4.25
N SER A 86 6.32 -15.52 -3.51
CA SER A 86 6.49 -15.33 -2.08
C SER A 86 6.27 -16.66 -1.35
N GLU A 87 7.17 -17.00 -0.42
CA GLU A 87 7.04 -18.21 0.42
C GLU A 87 5.67 -18.31 1.10
N ASN A 88 5.11 -17.18 1.52
CA ASN A 88 3.83 -17.12 2.20
C ASN A 88 2.62 -17.04 1.26
N TYR A 89 2.80 -16.93 -0.06
CA TYR A 89 1.70 -16.70 -1.00
C TYR A 89 0.59 -17.75 -0.88
N HIS A 90 0.97 -19.02 -0.77
CA HIS A 90 0.03 -20.14 -0.62
C HIS A 90 -0.93 -19.98 0.58
N ARG A 91 -0.56 -19.21 1.61
CA ARG A 91 -1.38 -18.94 2.81
C ARG A 91 -2.27 -17.70 2.69
N TYR A 92 -2.05 -16.88 1.67
CA TYR A 92 -2.76 -15.61 1.47
C TYR A 92 -3.30 -15.56 0.05
N GLY A 93 -2.53 -15.03 -0.91
CA GLY A 93 -3.00 -14.90 -2.29
C GLY A 93 -3.44 -16.21 -2.93
N GLY A 94 -2.76 -17.32 -2.62
CA GLY A 94 -3.14 -18.67 -3.07
C GLY A 94 -4.47 -19.18 -2.51
N ARG A 95 -4.97 -18.58 -1.42
CA ARG A 95 -6.32 -18.86 -0.86
C ARG A 95 -7.39 -17.91 -1.41
N GLY A 96 -7.02 -16.95 -2.25
CA GLY A 96 -7.91 -15.91 -2.75
C GLY A 96 -8.02 -14.68 -1.84
N ILE A 97 -7.20 -14.57 -0.79
CA ILE A 97 -7.15 -13.39 0.08
C ILE A 97 -6.53 -12.22 -0.69
N LYS A 98 -7.24 -11.08 -0.70
CA LYS A 98 -6.85 -9.87 -1.41
C LYS A 98 -6.62 -8.70 -0.44
N VAL A 99 -6.12 -7.62 -1.02
CA VAL A 99 -6.03 -6.31 -0.37
C VAL A 99 -7.05 -5.41 -1.05
N CYS A 100 -7.80 -4.61 -0.29
CA CYS A 100 -8.75 -3.67 -0.87
C CYS A 100 -8.03 -2.66 -1.78
N ASN A 101 -8.74 -2.15 -2.77
CA ASN A 101 -8.14 -1.33 -3.83
C ASN A 101 -7.49 -0.05 -3.29
N GLU A 102 -8.04 0.50 -2.22
CA GLU A 102 -7.54 1.69 -1.53
C GLU A 102 -6.15 1.44 -0.93
N TRP A 103 -5.96 0.27 -0.30
CA TRP A 103 -4.71 -0.12 0.35
C TRP A 103 -3.64 -0.62 -0.62
N LEU A 104 -3.96 -0.71 -1.91
CA LEU A 104 -2.93 -0.81 -2.94
C LEU A 104 -2.09 0.48 -2.98
N ASP A 105 -2.67 1.65 -2.69
CA ASP A 105 -1.87 2.86 -2.49
C ASP A 105 -1.26 2.86 -1.09
N SER A 106 0.07 2.88 -1.01
CA SER A 106 0.76 2.90 0.28
C SER A 106 0.35 4.11 1.11
N VAL A 107 0.13 5.27 0.47
CA VAL A 107 -0.25 6.50 1.18
C VAL A 107 -1.57 6.31 1.92
N THR A 108 -2.61 5.79 1.24
CA THR A 108 -3.92 5.57 1.85
C THR A 108 -3.89 4.56 3.00
N PHE A 109 -3.08 3.50 2.88
CA PHE A 109 -2.87 2.57 3.99
C PHE A 109 -2.18 3.25 5.19
N LEU A 110 -1.18 4.09 4.94
CA LEU A 110 -0.45 4.79 6.01
C LEU A 110 -1.34 5.84 6.69
N ASP A 111 -2.12 6.60 5.93
CA ASP A 111 -3.10 7.54 6.47
C ASP A 111 -4.13 6.83 7.37
N TRP A 112 -4.54 5.61 7.00
CA TRP A 112 -5.40 4.78 7.85
C TRP A 112 -4.69 4.36 9.14
N CYS A 113 -3.40 4.01 9.09
CA CYS A 113 -2.61 3.66 10.28
C CYS A 113 -2.57 4.83 11.27
N ASP A 114 -2.35 6.04 10.77
CA ASP A 114 -2.25 7.24 11.61
C ASP A 114 -3.59 7.59 12.26
N GLN A 115 -4.70 7.30 11.59
CA GLN A 115 -6.05 7.46 12.13
C GLN A 115 -6.40 6.45 13.23
N GLN A 116 -5.66 5.33 13.36
CA GLN A 116 -5.88 4.38 14.47
C GLN A 116 -5.33 4.88 15.81
N GLY A 117 -4.66 6.04 15.83
CA GLY A 117 -4.06 6.61 17.02
C GLY A 117 -2.67 6.03 17.32
N GLU A 118 -2.23 6.14 18.58
CA GLU A 118 -0.88 5.75 18.98
C GLU A 118 -0.76 4.21 19.03
N ILE A 119 -0.20 3.63 17.97
CA ILE A 119 0.06 2.19 17.90
C ILE A 119 1.40 1.89 18.57
N PRO A 120 1.46 1.08 19.65
CA PRO A 120 2.72 0.80 20.32
C PRO A 120 3.74 0.13 19.41
N HIS A 121 5.02 0.28 19.72
CA HIS A 121 6.08 -0.37 18.95
C HIS A 121 5.93 -1.90 19.00
N GLY A 122 6.22 -2.57 17.89
CA GLY A 122 6.11 -4.03 17.77
C GLY A 122 4.70 -4.58 17.54
N TYR A 123 3.66 -3.74 17.49
CA TYR A 123 2.32 -4.19 17.08
C TYR A 123 2.32 -4.58 15.59
N GLN A 124 1.51 -5.58 15.26
CA GLN A 124 1.39 -6.16 13.93
C GLN A 124 -0.02 -6.00 13.41
N ILE A 125 -0.16 -5.91 12.09
CA ILE A 125 -1.47 -5.97 11.45
C ILE A 125 -1.99 -7.41 11.46
N ASP A 126 -3.17 -7.59 12.04
CA ASP A 126 -3.91 -8.86 12.10
C ASP A 126 -5.25 -8.71 11.41
N ARG A 127 -5.79 -9.83 10.91
CA ARG A 127 -7.12 -9.87 10.31
C ARG A 127 -8.11 -10.42 11.33
N ILE A 128 -9.22 -9.72 11.56
CA ILE A 128 -10.26 -10.13 12.51
C ILE A 128 -10.88 -11.45 12.06
N ASN A 129 -11.26 -11.52 10.78
CA ASN A 129 -11.57 -12.75 10.08
C ASN A 129 -10.34 -13.19 9.25
N ASN A 130 -9.72 -14.30 9.67
CA ASN A 130 -8.54 -14.88 9.03
C ASN A 130 -8.75 -15.29 7.57
N ASP A 131 -10.00 -15.52 7.17
CA ASP A 131 -10.37 -15.90 5.80
C ASP A 131 -10.81 -14.70 4.96
N GLY A 132 -10.95 -13.53 5.58
CA GLY A 132 -11.28 -12.28 4.90
C GLY A 132 -10.07 -11.53 4.33
N ASP A 133 -10.37 -10.54 3.50
CA ASP A 133 -9.38 -9.68 2.85
C ASP A 133 -8.76 -8.66 3.81
N TYR A 134 -7.64 -8.07 3.40
CA TYR A 134 -7.07 -6.89 4.07
C TYR A 134 -7.88 -5.65 3.70
N MET A 135 -8.64 -5.14 4.67
CA MET A 135 -9.44 -3.92 4.55
C MET A 135 -9.63 -3.28 5.92
N PRO A 136 -9.93 -1.96 6.02
CA PRO A 136 -10.11 -1.26 7.29
C PRO A 136 -11.05 -1.96 8.28
N SER A 137 -12.14 -2.55 7.80
CA SER A 137 -13.14 -3.23 8.64
C SER A 137 -12.72 -4.62 9.10
N ASN A 138 -11.75 -5.25 8.45
CA ASN A 138 -11.27 -6.60 8.77
C ASN A 138 -9.85 -6.59 9.37
N CYS A 139 -9.25 -5.43 9.60
CA CYS A 139 -7.88 -5.32 10.08
C CYS A 139 -7.81 -4.57 11.41
N ARG A 140 -6.87 -4.99 12.25
CA ARG A 140 -6.57 -4.36 13.53
C ARG A 140 -5.08 -4.45 13.85
N PHE A 141 -4.61 -3.56 14.70
CA PHE A 141 -3.28 -3.68 15.30
C PHE A 141 -3.36 -4.55 16.55
N VAL A 142 -2.51 -5.57 16.63
CA VAL A 142 -2.42 -6.47 17.77
C VAL A 142 -0.99 -6.57 18.27
N SER A 143 -0.83 -6.81 19.57
CA SER A 143 0.47 -7.16 20.12
C SER A 143 0.92 -8.52 19.58
N PRO A 144 2.24 -8.80 19.53
CA PRO A 144 2.76 -10.10 19.13
C PRO A 144 2.16 -11.27 19.93
N LYS A 145 1.86 -11.03 21.22
CA LYS A 145 1.23 -12.01 22.12
C LYS A 145 -0.19 -12.35 21.68
N VAL A 146 -0.98 -11.35 21.27
CA VAL A 146 -2.35 -11.55 20.76
C VAL A 146 -2.33 -12.23 19.39
N ASN A 147 -1.42 -11.84 18.49
CA ASN A 147 -1.28 -12.50 17.20
C ASN A 147 -0.90 -13.99 17.34
N ALA A 148 -0.03 -14.33 18.31
CA ALA A 148 0.34 -15.72 18.58
C ALA A 148 -0.85 -16.59 18.99
N ASN A 149 -1.83 -16.02 19.71
CA ASN A 149 -3.04 -16.73 20.13
C ASN A 149 -4.04 -16.94 18.97
N ASN A 150 -3.97 -16.15 17.90
CA ASN A 150 -4.84 -16.28 16.72
C ASN A 150 -4.27 -17.18 15.62
N LYS A 151 -3.07 -17.76 15.82
CA LYS A 151 -2.50 -18.75 14.90
C LYS A 151 -3.31 -20.04 14.98
N SER A 152 -3.54 -20.69 13.85
CA SER A 152 -4.27 -21.95 13.73
C SER A 152 -3.73 -23.11 14.59
N ASN A 153 -2.55 -22.96 15.20
CA ASN A 153 -1.90 -23.92 16.08
C ASN A 153 -2.03 -23.60 17.57
N SER A 154 -2.80 -22.58 17.96
CA SER A 154 -3.08 -22.30 19.37
C SER A 154 -4.15 -23.26 19.89
N ARG A 155 -3.82 -24.00 20.94
CA ARG A 155 -4.63 -25.06 21.55
C ARG A 155 -5.82 -24.54 22.37
N SER A 156 -6.28 -23.32 22.13
CA SER A 156 -7.34 -22.67 22.88
C SER A 156 -8.60 -22.52 22.03
N LYS A 157 -9.20 -23.65 21.64
CA LYS A 157 -10.64 -23.68 21.39
C LYS A 157 -11.34 -23.84 22.74
N GLY A 158 -12.16 -22.85 23.10
CA GLY A 158 -13.18 -23.03 24.13
C GLY A 158 -13.03 -22.12 25.34
N VAL A 159 -13.50 -20.88 25.21
CA VAL A 159 -14.38 -20.31 26.24
C VAL A 159 -15.57 -19.76 25.47
N LYS A 160 -16.68 -20.52 25.46
CA LYS A 160 -17.98 -19.94 25.18
C LYS A 160 -18.29 -19.03 26.37
N ALA A 161 -18.56 -17.75 26.10
CA ALA A 161 -19.16 -16.87 27.09
C ALA A 161 -20.55 -17.40 27.46
N ALA A 162 -20.90 -17.24 28.74
CA ALA A 162 -22.10 -17.71 29.41
C ALA A 162 -23.40 -17.26 28.74
#